data_AF-T1H331-F1
#
_entry.id   AF-T1H331-F1
#
_cell.length_a   1.000
_cell.length_b   1.000
_cell.length_c   1.000
_cell.angle_alpha   90.00
_cell.angle_beta   90.00
_cell.angle_gamma   90.00
#
_symmetry.space_group_name_H-M   'P 1'
#
loop_
_entity.id
_entity.type
_entity.pdbx_description
1 polymer ?
#
loop_
_entity_poly.entity_id
_entity_poly.type
_entity_poly.pdbx_seq_one_letter_code
_entity_poly.pdbx_strand_id
1 'polypeptide(L)'
;MLKGFEIVKEKEIGHEMAHQLHVLQTLKLGLMESRLRTEWNPQDTESQNKILDLKQRAFREAINNAANNAANSLYPIPNIKEEQYYKKLGFRNTTCPGMDFKVVPPGLLALDCMIYFAINFNIDFTKVIHASAYRTDEHECPFARSSIELIRVLCDVFR
;
A
#
# COMPACT_ATOMS: atom_id res chain seq x y z
N MET A 1 -27.48 31.69 40.07
CA MET A 1 -26.53 31.41 38.99
C MET A 1 -26.23 29.92 39.02
N LEU A 2 -26.64 29.17 38.00
CA LEU A 2 -25.97 27.97 37.47
C LEU A 2 -26.77 27.61 36.21
N LYS A 3 -26.19 27.95 35.06
CA LYS A 3 -26.76 27.76 33.72
C LYS A 3 -27.03 26.28 33.48
N GLY A 4 -28.21 25.97 32.96
CA GLY A 4 -28.57 24.64 32.51
C GLY A 4 -27.56 24.15 31.48
N PHE A 5 -27.11 22.92 31.68
CA PHE A 5 -26.40 22.15 30.67
C PHE A 5 -27.38 21.89 29.53
N GLU A 6 -27.29 22.68 28.46
CA GLU A 6 -27.80 22.27 27.15
C GLU A 6 -26.98 21.05 26.73
N ILE A 7 -27.58 19.88 26.90
CA ILE A 7 -27.22 18.71 26.12
C ILE A 7 -27.51 19.12 24.68
N VAL A 8 -26.48 19.48 23.93
CA VAL A 8 -26.56 19.57 22.48
C VAL A 8 -26.97 18.18 22.02
N LYS A 9 -28.28 17.98 21.81
CA LYS A 9 -28.77 16.82 21.07
C LYS A 9 -28.01 16.85 19.77
N GLU A 10 -27.15 15.85 19.54
CA GLU A 10 -26.64 15.55 18.22
C GLU A 10 -27.82 15.68 17.26
N LYS A 11 -27.70 16.59 16.31
CA LYS A 11 -28.76 16.88 15.36
C LYS A 11 -28.91 15.60 14.55
N GLU A 12 -29.85 14.74 14.94
CA GLU A 12 -30.09 13.47 14.27
C GLU A 12 -30.24 13.77 12.78
N ILE A 13 -29.36 13.17 11.99
CA ILE A 13 -29.34 13.37 10.55
C ILE A 13 -30.69 12.84 10.06
N GLY A 14 -31.56 13.74 9.60
CA GLY A 14 -32.85 13.35 9.05
C GLY A 14 -32.67 12.33 7.93
N HIS A 15 -33.58 11.38 7.82
CA HIS A 15 -33.50 10.25 6.89
C HIS A 15 -33.13 10.68 5.45
N GLU A 16 -33.64 11.83 4.99
CA GLU A 16 -33.33 12.37 3.68
C GLU A 16 -31.88 12.86 3.55
N MET A 17 -31.34 13.51 4.57
CA MET A 17 -29.91 13.88 4.60
C MET A 17 -29.02 12.65 4.71
N ALA A 18 -29.42 11.64 5.49
CA ALA A 18 -28.71 10.37 5.58
C ALA A 18 -28.68 9.65 4.23
N HIS A 19 -29.79 9.67 3.49
CA HIS A 19 -29.86 9.15 2.13
C HIS A 19 -28.93 9.91 1.18
N GLN A 20 -28.93 11.25 1.19
CA GLN A 20 -28.02 12.05 0.36
C GLN A 20 -26.54 11.79 0.69
N LEU A 21 -26.20 11.61 1.98
CA LEU A 21 -24.85 11.24 2.41
C LEU A 21 -24.45 9.84 1.93
N HIS A 22 -25.37 8.88 1.98
CA HIS A 22 -25.14 7.54 1.44
C HIS A 22 -24.90 7.58 -0.07
N VAL A 23 -25.73 8.30 -0.83
CA VAL A 23 -25.55 8.49 -2.28
C VAL A 23 -24.19 9.13 -2.57
N LEU A 24 -23.82 10.18 -1.82
CA LEU A 24 -22.51 10.82 -1.96
C LEU A 24 -21.36 9.85 -1.66
N GLN A 25 -21.47 9.04 -0.62
CA GLN A 25 -20.47 8.01 -0.29
C GLN A 25 -20.32 7.01 -1.43
N THR A 26 -21.43 6.48 -1.97
CA THR A 26 -21.42 5.55 -3.10
C THR A 26 -20.81 6.17 -4.35
N LEU A 27 -21.15 7.42 -4.68
CA LEU A 27 -20.57 8.13 -5.83
C LEU A 27 -19.07 8.35 -5.65
N LYS A 28 -18.63 8.74 -4.45
CA LYS A 28 -17.21 8.95 -4.14
C LYS A 28 -16.40 7.66 -4.24
N LEU A 29 -16.95 6.54 -3.77
CA LEU A 29 -16.33 5.22 -3.92
C LEU A 29 -16.32 4.77 -5.39
N GLY A 30 -17.37 5.08 -6.16
CA GLY A 30 -17.44 4.84 -7.60
C GLY A 30 -16.32 5.52 -8.40
N LEU A 31 -15.79 6.66 -7.94
CA LEU A 31 -14.62 7.30 -8.58
C LEU A 31 -13.38 6.41 -8.56
N MET A 32 -13.26 5.50 -7.59
CA MET A 32 -12.12 4.58 -7.46
C MET A 32 -12.27 3.34 -8.37
N GLU A 33 -13.46 3.09 -8.91
CA GLU A 33 -13.73 1.91 -9.74
C GLU A 33 -12.90 1.91 -11.03
N SER A 34 -12.65 3.08 -11.62
CA SER A 34 -11.78 3.23 -12.79
C SER A 34 -10.37 2.69 -12.53
N ARG A 35 -9.77 3.08 -11.39
CA ARG A 35 -8.43 2.61 -10.98
C ARG A 35 -8.43 1.14 -10.58
N LEU A 36 -9.51 0.68 -9.95
CA LEU A 36 -9.71 -0.72 -9.57
C LEU A 36 -9.72 -1.66 -10.76
N ARG A 37 -10.23 -1.20 -11.91
CA ARG A 37 -10.30 -1.96 -13.16
C ARG A 37 -9.10 -1.76 -14.07
N THR A 38 -8.17 -0.88 -13.71
CA THR A 38 -6.98 -0.63 -14.51
C THR A 38 -5.95 -1.71 -14.24
N GLU A 39 -5.65 -2.50 -15.27
CA GLU A 39 -4.56 -3.48 -15.24
C GLU A 39 -3.20 -2.79 -15.31
N TRP A 40 -2.18 -3.44 -14.76
CA TRP A 40 -0.80 -3.01 -14.93
C TRP A 40 -0.34 -3.06 -16.39
N ASN A 41 0.28 -1.98 -16.86
CA ASN A 41 0.95 -1.91 -18.16
C ASN A 41 2.48 -1.80 -17.97
N PRO A 42 3.30 -2.70 -18.55
CA PRO A 42 4.75 -2.60 -18.48
C PRO A 42 5.35 -1.40 -19.23
N GLN A 43 4.58 -0.69 -20.06
CA GLN A 43 5.02 0.57 -20.69
C GLN A 43 4.70 1.81 -19.83
N ASP A 44 3.96 1.65 -18.73
CA ASP A 44 3.62 2.77 -17.87
C ASP A 44 4.76 3.07 -16.87
N THR A 45 5.55 4.09 -17.21
CA THR A 45 6.66 4.58 -16.40
C THR A 45 6.18 5.08 -15.02
N GLU A 46 4.96 5.61 -14.90
CA GLU A 46 4.45 6.13 -13.62
C GLU A 46 4.29 5.00 -12.60
N SER A 47 3.62 3.92 -12.98
CA SER A 47 3.41 2.78 -12.10
C SER A 47 4.73 2.05 -11.80
N GLN A 48 5.68 2.03 -12.73
CA GLN A 48 7.04 1.53 -12.48
C GLN A 48 7.78 2.36 -11.44
N ASN A 49 7.73 3.68 -11.55
CA ASN A 49 8.32 4.59 -10.58
C ASN A 49 7.70 4.41 -9.20
N LYS A 50 6.38 4.23 -9.10
CA LYS A 50 5.71 3.90 -7.84
C LYS A 50 6.30 2.65 -7.18
N ILE A 51 6.46 1.56 -7.93
CA ILE A 51 7.06 0.34 -7.36
C ILE A 51 8.51 0.56 -6.90
N LEU A 52 9.29 1.33 -7.65
CA LEU A 52 10.67 1.68 -7.27
C LEU A 52 10.69 2.53 -5.99
N ASP A 53 9.79 3.51 -5.88
CA ASP A 53 9.64 4.35 -4.70
C ASP A 53 9.25 3.52 -3.47
N LEU A 54 8.35 2.54 -3.64
CA LEU A 54 7.97 1.61 -2.58
C LEU A 54 9.19 0.84 -2.07
N LYS A 55 10.01 0.30 -2.99
CA LYS A 55 11.26 -0.40 -2.66
C LYS A 55 12.22 0.51 -1.89
N GLN A 56 12.44 1.72 -2.40
CA GLN A 56 13.37 2.67 -1.77
C GLN A 56 12.90 3.05 -0.35
N ARG A 57 11.59 3.26 -0.15
CA ARG A 57 11.04 3.58 1.17
C ARG A 57 11.12 2.41 2.13
N ALA A 58 10.91 1.18 1.64
CA ALA A 58 10.93 -0.03 2.45
C ALA A 58 12.33 -0.38 2.97
N PHE A 59 13.36 -0.17 2.15
CA PHE A 59 14.72 -0.60 2.43
C PHE A 59 15.73 0.55 2.49
N ARG A 60 15.28 1.78 2.71
CA ARG A 60 16.14 2.98 2.70
C ARG A 60 17.39 2.80 3.55
N GLU A 61 17.24 2.28 4.75
CA GLU A 61 18.36 2.04 5.68
C GLU A 61 19.31 0.94 5.17
N ALA A 62 18.77 -0.17 4.66
CA ALA A 62 19.57 -1.26 4.12
C ALA A 62 20.35 -0.84 2.85
N ILE A 63 19.73 -0.04 1.98
CA ILE A 63 20.34 0.49 0.75
C ILE A 63 21.46 1.48 1.10
N ASN A 64 21.22 2.41 2.04
CA ASN A 64 22.22 3.37 2.48
C ASN A 64 23.42 2.68 3.14
N ASN A 65 23.17 1.67 3.98
CA ASN A 65 24.22 0.88 4.61
C ASN A 65 25.05 0.10 3.57
N ALA A 66 24.42 -0.48 2.53
CA ALA A 66 25.13 -1.15 1.46
C ALA A 66 26.03 -0.18 0.67
N ALA A 67 25.55 1.03 0.36
CA ALA A 67 26.32 2.06 -0.35
C ALA A 67 27.53 2.55 0.47
N ASN A 68 27.34 2.77 1.78
CA ASN A 68 28.42 3.20 2.68
C ASN A 68 29.51 2.12 2.86
N ASN A 69 29.12 0.84 2.88
CA ASN A 69 30.08 -0.27 2.95
C ASN A 69 30.79 -0.53 1.61
N ALA A 70 30.14 -0.25 0.48
CA ALA A 70 30.76 -0.34 -0.85
C ALA A 70 31.85 0.73 -1.06
N ALA A 71 31.72 1.92 -0.46
CA ALA A 71 32.73 2.97 -0.51
C ALA A 71 34.03 2.60 0.25
N ASN A 72 33.98 1.67 1.20
CA ASN A 72 35.12 1.24 2.03
C ASN A 72 35.65 -0.18 1.71
N SER A 73 35.09 -0.87 0.70
CA SER A 73 35.44 -2.26 0.39
C SER A 73 36.09 -2.37 -1.00
N LEU A 74 37.32 -2.89 -1.05
CA LEU A 74 38.07 -3.22 -2.27
C LEU A 74 37.48 -4.43 -3.03
N TYR A 75 36.46 -5.09 -2.47
CA TYR A 75 35.78 -6.24 -3.06
C TYR A 75 34.29 -5.92 -3.31
N PRO A 76 33.73 -6.31 -4.47
CA PRO A 76 32.32 -6.11 -4.76
C PRO A 76 31.48 -6.97 -3.81
N ILE A 77 30.82 -6.29 -2.86
CA ILE A 77 29.80 -6.86 -1.98
C ILE A 77 28.73 -7.52 -2.88
N PRO A 78 28.14 -8.68 -2.51
CA PRO A 78 27.18 -9.35 -3.36
C PRO A 78 26.05 -8.35 -3.65
N ASN A 79 25.92 -7.96 -4.92
CA ASN A 79 24.83 -7.14 -5.40
C ASN A 79 23.56 -7.90 -5.03
N ILE A 80 22.87 -7.49 -3.95
CA ILE A 80 21.59 -8.08 -3.56
C ILE A 80 20.69 -7.82 -4.77
N LYS A 81 20.49 -8.86 -5.58
CA LYS A 81 19.72 -8.77 -6.83
C LYS A 81 18.38 -8.13 -6.49
N GLU A 82 17.91 -7.22 -7.33
CA GLU A 82 16.66 -6.48 -7.11
C GLU A 82 15.48 -7.41 -6.74
N GLU A 83 15.50 -8.61 -7.31
CA GLU A 83 14.59 -9.72 -7.05
C GLU A 83 14.46 -10.10 -5.56
N GLN A 84 15.53 -9.98 -4.76
CA GLN A 84 15.47 -10.29 -3.33
C GLN A 84 14.71 -9.22 -2.54
N TYR A 85 14.76 -7.95 -2.94
CA TYR A 85 13.97 -6.91 -2.30
C TYR A 85 12.48 -7.09 -2.60
N TYR A 86 12.14 -7.45 -3.85
CA TYR A 86 10.75 -7.76 -4.21
C TYR A 86 10.25 -9.04 -3.54
N LYS A 87 11.13 -10.04 -3.35
CA LYS A 87 10.82 -11.23 -2.55
C LYS A 87 10.52 -10.86 -1.10
N LYS A 88 11.36 -10.02 -0.47
CA LYS A 88 11.17 -9.54 0.91
C LYS A 88 9.94 -8.65 1.09
N LEU A 89 9.52 -7.94 0.04
CA LEU A 89 8.24 -7.22 0.01
C LEU A 89 7.03 -8.17 -0.13
N GLY A 90 7.26 -9.44 -0.43
CA GLY A 90 6.22 -10.44 -0.55
C GLY A 90 5.51 -10.46 -1.90
N PHE A 91 6.14 -9.94 -2.97
CA PHE A 91 5.60 -10.09 -4.33
C PHE A 91 5.68 -11.54 -4.80
N ARG A 92 4.68 -11.98 -5.57
CA ARG A 92 4.66 -13.32 -6.19
C ARG A 92 5.66 -13.39 -7.34
N ASN A 93 5.74 -12.32 -8.15
CA ASN A 93 6.73 -12.19 -9.20
C ASN A 93 7.88 -11.28 -8.76
N THR A 94 9.05 -11.87 -8.48
CA THR A 94 10.24 -11.15 -8.04
C THR A 94 10.98 -10.44 -9.18
N THR A 95 10.81 -10.90 -10.42
CA THR A 95 11.45 -10.34 -11.61
C THR A 95 10.62 -9.20 -12.19
N CYS A 96 9.29 -9.29 -12.11
CA CYS A 96 8.37 -8.24 -12.53
C CYS A 96 7.23 -8.07 -11.52
N PRO A 97 7.43 -7.30 -10.44
CA PRO A 97 6.40 -7.09 -9.41
C PRO A 97 5.11 -6.47 -9.94
N GLY A 98 5.19 -5.77 -11.08
CA GLY A 98 4.03 -5.22 -11.79
C GLY A 98 2.99 -6.26 -12.20
N MET A 99 3.42 -7.50 -12.48
CA MET A 99 2.52 -8.58 -12.91
C MET A 99 1.48 -8.96 -11.86
N ASP A 100 1.76 -8.72 -10.57
CA ASP A 100 0.83 -8.99 -9.49
C ASP A 100 -0.39 -8.05 -9.54
N PHE A 101 -0.26 -6.87 -10.16
CA PHE A 101 -1.33 -5.89 -10.34
C PHE A 101 -2.08 -6.04 -11.67
N LYS A 102 -1.78 -7.08 -12.46
CA LYS A 102 -2.56 -7.41 -13.66
C LYS A 102 -3.91 -8.05 -13.31
N VAL A 103 -4.02 -8.66 -12.13
CA VAL A 103 -5.27 -9.26 -11.66
C VAL A 103 -6.22 -8.15 -11.17
N VAL A 104 -7.36 -8.05 -11.82
CA VAL A 104 -8.43 -7.10 -11.51
C VAL A 104 -9.66 -7.86 -10.99
N PRO A 105 -10.28 -7.44 -9.87
CA PRO A 105 -9.83 -6.43 -8.90
C PRO A 105 -8.68 -6.94 -8.00
N PRO A 106 -7.82 -6.05 -7.43
CA PRO A 106 -7.96 -4.60 -7.33
C PRO A 106 -7.10 -3.78 -8.33
N GLY A 107 -6.35 -4.43 -9.23
CA GLY A 107 -5.55 -3.72 -10.25
C GLY A 107 -4.53 -2.73 -9.65
N LEU A 108 -4.38 -1.56 -10.31
CA LEU A 108 -3.49 -0.48 -9.85
C LEU A 108 -3.95 0.22 -8.57
N LEU A 109 -5.20 0.07 -8.16
CA LEU A 109 -5.69 0.68 -6.92
C LEU A 109 -4.92 0.18 -5.69
N ALA A 110 -4.55 -1.11 -5.68
CA ALA A 110 -3.71 -1.65 -4.61
C ALA A 110 -2.35 -0.96 -4.54
N LEU A 111 -1.73 -0.70 -5.70
CA LEU A 111 -0.45 0.01 -5.76
C LEU A 111 -0.59 1.44 -5.23
N ASP A 112 -1.65 2.16 -5.62
CA ASP A 112 -1.89 3.52 -5.13
C ASP A 112 -2.08 3.55 -3.60
N CYS A 113 -2.83 2.57 -3.04
CA CYS A 113 -3.01 2.44 -1.59
C CYS A 113 -1.70 2.10 -0.87
N MET A 114 -0.90 1.19 -1.42
CA MET A 114 0.41 0.83 -0.85
C MET A 114 1.36 2.05 -0.81
N ILE A 115 1.38 2.84 -1.89
CA ILE A 115 2.17 4.07 -1.95
C ILE A 115 1.65 5.13 -1.00
N TYR A 116 0.32 5.30 -0.93
CA TYR A 116 -0.31 6.21 0.02
C TYR A 116 0.12 5.88 1.46
N PHE A 117 0.14 4.60 1.82
CA PHE A 117 0.61 4.15 3.13
C PHE A 117 2.10 4.44 3.34
N ALA A 118 2.96 4.15 2.36
CA ALA A 118 4.39 4.38 2.44
C ALA A 118 4.81 5.88 2.50
N ILE A 119 3.98 6.76 1.93
CA ILE A 119 4.20 8.22 1.95
C ILE A 119 3.70 8.83 3.25
N ASN A 120 2.45 8.56 3.64
CA ASN A 120 1.82 9.24 4.77
C ASN A 120 2.21 8.63 6.12
N PHE A 121 2.48 7.32 6.16
CA PHE A 121 2.78 6.57 7.38
C PHE A 121 4.13 5.84 7.25
N ASN A 122 5.17 6.57 6.86
CA ASN A 122 6.47 5.99 6.53
C ASN A 122 7.10 5.13 7.64
N ILE A 123 6.98 5.59 8.90
CA ILE A 123 7.52 4.88 10.07
C ILE A 123 6.80 3.54 10.26
N ASP A 124 5.47 3.55 10.20
CA ASP A 124 4.67 2.34 10.41
C ASP A 124 4.80 1.39 9.22
N PHE A 125 4.88 1.92 8.00
CA PHE A 125 5.22 1.14 6.82
C PHE A 125 6.54 0.39 6.99
N THR A 126 7.61 1.08 7.40
CA THR A 126 8.94 0.45 7.61
C THR A 126 8.89 -0.62 8.69
N LYS A 127 8.16 -0.37 9.80
CA LYS A 127 7.95 -1.37 10.86
C LYS A 127 7.23 -2.62 10.34
N VAL A 128 6.18 -2.46 9.54
CA VAL A 128 5.42 -3.57 8.94
C VAL A 128 6.33 -4.38 7.99
N ILE A 129 7.10 -3.70 7.14
CA ILE A 129 8.04 -4.40 6.25
C ILE A 129 9.09 -5.15 7.06
N HIS A 130 9.72 -4.52 8.07
CA HIS A 130 10.73 -5.20 8.89
C HIS A 130 10.14 -6.37 9.69
N ALA A 131 8.91 -6.23 10.21
CA ALA A 131 8.23 -7.31 10.91
C ALA A 131 7.92 -8.51 10.00
N SER A 132 7.64 -8.27 8.71
CA SER A 132 7.37 -9.33 7.74
C SER A 132 8.64 -9.92 7.11
N ALA A 133 9.54 -9.08 6.61
CA ALA A 133 10.66 -9.46 5.75
C ALA A 133 11.79 -10.25 6.44
N TYR A 134 11.82 -10.28 7.78
CA TYR A 134 12.83 -10.99 8.57
C TYR A 134 12.24 -12.16 9.36
N ARG A 135 10.95 -12.46 9.19
CA ARG A 135 10.36 -13.68 9.73
C ARG A 135 10.72 -14.87 8.85
N THR A 136 10.97 -16.01 9.49
CA THR A 136 11.37 -17.26 8.83
C THR A 136 10.45 -18.42 9.22
N ASP A 137 9.37 -18.13 9.94
CA ASP A 137 8.35 -19.09 10.36
C ASP A 137 7.16 -19.12 9.39
N GLU A 138 6.28 -20.12 9.54
CA GLU A 138 5.09 -20.28 8.69
C GLU A 138 4.07 -19.14 8.82
N HIS A 139 4.27 -18.22 9.78
CA HIS A 139 3.43 -17.04 10.01
C HIS A 139 3.98 -15.76 9.34
N GLU A 140 4.78 -15.90 8.28
CA GLU A 140 5.18 -14.78 7.45
C GLU A 140 3.95 -14.12 6.80
N CYS A 141 3.85 -12.79 6.90
CA CYS A 141 2.79 -12.02 6.24
C CYS A 141 3.38 -11.24 5.07
N PRO A 142 3.28 -11.74 3.82
CA PRO A 142 3.86 -11.07 2.66
C PRO A 142 3.14 -9.75 2.38
N PHE A 143 3.80 -8.62 2.62
CA PHE A 143 3.18 -7.29 2.55
C PHE A 143 2.44 -7.03 1.23
N ALA A 144 3.06 -7.28 0.08
CA ALA A 144 2.47 -6.98 -1.21
C ALA A 144 1.22 -7.83 -1.49
N ARG A 145 1.31 -9.16 -1.33
CA ARG A 145 0.17 -10.06 -1.50
C ARG A 145 -0.97 -9.76 -0.53
N SER A 146 -0.64 -9.56 0.74
CA SER A 146 -1.64 -9.21 1.77
C SER A 146 -2.31 -7.87 1.47
N SER A 147 -1.57 -6.88 0.98
CA SER A 147 -2.12 -5.57 0.61
C SER A 147 -3.05 -5.67 -0.60
N ILE A 148 -2.66 -6.42 -1.64
CA ILE A 148 -3.50 -6.64 -2.82
C ILE A 148 -4.81 -7.34 -2.40
N GLU A 149 -4.72 -8.41 -1.61
CA GLU A 149 -5.93 -9.11 -1.13
C GLU A 149 -6.78 -8.25 -0.20
N LEU A 150 -6.17 -7.46 0.69
CA LEU A 150 -6.88 -6.54 1.57
C LEU A 150 -7.71 -5.53 0.76
N ILE A 151 -7.11 -4.90 -0.26
CA ILE A 151 -7.84 -3.94 -1.09
C ILE A 151 -8.96 -4.64 -1.86
N ARG A 152 -8.74 -5.86 -2.37
CA ARG A 152 -9.80 -6.65 -3.01
C ARG A 152 -10.99 -6.87 -2.07
N VAL A 153 -10.75 -7.32 -0.85
CA VAL A 153 -11.79 -7.57 0.16
C VAL A 153 -12.48 -6.28 0.57
N LEU A 154 -11.74 -5.18 0.77
CA LEU A 154 -12.33 -3.88 1.08
C LEU A 154 -13.27 -3.41 -0.03
N CYS A 155 -12.90 -3.62 -1.29
CA CYS A 155 -13.78 -3.28 -2.42
C CYS A 155 -15.05 -4.14 -2.46
N ASP A 156 -15.01 -5.39 -1.97
CA ASP A 156 -16.22 -6.21 -1.84
C ASP A 156 -17.08 -5.80 -0.64
N VAL A 157 -16.48 -5.27 0.44
CA VAL A 157 -17.21 -4.75 1.62
C VAL A 157 -17.86 -3.39 1.35
N PHE A 158 -17.22 -2.53 0.57
CA PHE A 158 -17.70 -1.19 0.26
C PHE A 158 -18.60 -1.12 -0.99
N ARG A 159 -18.93 -2.29 -1.56
CA ARG A 159 -19.87 -2.42 -2.68
C ARG A 159 -21.32 -2.21 -2.25
#